data_AF-A0A9Y2JYV1-F1
#
_entry.id   AF-A0A9Y2JYV1-F1
#
_cell.length_a   1.000
_cell.length_b   1.000
_cell.length_c   1.000
_cell.angle_alpha   90.00
_cell.angle_beta   90.00
_cell.angle_gamma   90.00
#
_symmetry.space_group_name_H-M   'P 1'
#
loop_
_entity.id
_entity.type
_entity.pdbx_description
1 polymer ?
#
loop_
_entity_poly.entity_id
_entity_poly.type
_entity_poly.pdbx_seq_one_letter_code
_entity_poly.pdbx_strand_id
1 'polypeptide(L)'
;MCFECENPDRSGYLQRLRDGVAGRGWLVQGVEGSGSYPPWAYTVGLSEYGLPELVVTGLPVPDAAGLLNDLAAHSLHESPPSSGERVPLRGGSLIEVVRLAEPSVHLVFAVALYGPEIRALQLVHADSQGRFPWSPDCRDGRGGQPVLGVRGGA
;
A
#
# COMPACT_ATOMS: atom_id res chain seq x y z
N MET A 1 -11.77 -9.75 -17.69
CA MET A 1 -12.83 -8.73 -17.80
C MET A 1 -12.78 -7.90 -16.54
N CYS A 2 -12.48 -6.61 -16.66
CA CYS A 2 -12.35 -5.70 -15.52
C CYS A 2 -13.75 -5.34 -15.00
N PHE A 3 -13.98 -5.48 -13.70
CA PHE A 3 -15.23 -5.10 -13.04
C PHE A 3 -15.58 -3.61 -13.24
N GLU A 4 -14.57 -2.77 -13.50
CA GLU A 4 -14.70 -1.33 -13.78
C GLU A 4 -15.41 -1.02 -15.10
N CYS A 5 -15.46 -1.96 -16.06
CA CYS A 5 -16.16 -1.74 -17.33
C CYS A 5 -17.67 -1.97 -17.23
N GLU A 6 -18.17 -2.64 -16.17
CA GLU A 6 -19.58 -3.02 -16.01
C GLU A 6 -20.36 -2.18 -14.97
N ASN A 7 -19.70 -1.27 -14.24
CA ASN A 7 -20.36 -0.39 -13.27
C ASN A 7 -19.91 1.07 -13.43
N PRO A 8 -20.62 1.91 -14.21
CA PRO A 8 -20.37 3.35 -14.29
C PRO A 8 -20.72 4.09 -12.98
N ASP A 9 -21.48 3.42 -12.10
CA ASP A 9 -21.82 3.81 -10.75
C ASP A 9 -20.67 3.41 -9.81
N ARG A 10 -19.79 4.37 -9.48
CA ARG A 10 -18.77 4.21 -8.42
C ARG A 10 -19.39 4.03 -7.03
N SER A 11 -20.62 4.47 -6.80
CA SER A 11 -21.31 4.41 -5.49
C SER A 11 -21.62 2.99 -5.02
N GLY A 12 -22.06 2.09 -5.90
CA GLY A 12 -22.32 0.68 -5.56
C GLY A 12 -21.05 -0.05 -5.15
N TYR A 13 -19.92 0.29 -5.77
CA TYR A 13 -18.62 -0.24 -5.37
C TYR A 13 -18.15 0.31 -4.03
N LEU A 14 -18.29 1.62 -3.81
CA LEU A 14 -17.97 2.23 -2.52
C LEU A 14 -18.81 1.64 -1.39
N GLN A 15 -20.10 1.35 -1.63
CA GLN A 15 -20.93 0.68 -0.63
C GLN A 15 -20.42 -0.73 -0.32
N ARG A 16 -20.05 -1.52 -1.33
CA ARG A 16 -19.44 -2.84 -1.11
C ARG A 16 -18.13 -2.77 -0.32
N LEU A 17 -17.31 -1.75 -0.58
CA LEU A 17 -16.09 -1.52 0.18
C LEU A 17 -16.43 -1.19 1.64
N ARG A 18 -17.38 -0.29 1.91
CA ARG A 18 -17.83 0.00 3.29
C ARG A 18 -18.33 -1.25 4.00
N ASP A 19 -19.21 -2.02 3.36
CA ASP A 19 -19.79 -3.22 3.96
C ASP A 19 -18.71 -4.27 4.24
N GLY A 20 -17.75 -4.41 3.32
CA GLY A 20 -16.62 -5.32 3.47
C GLY A 20 -15.67 -4.89 4.59
N VAL A 21 -15.39 -3.58 4.72
CA VAL A 21 -14.63 -3.03 5.84
C VAL A 21 -15.36 -3.28 7.15
N ALA A 22 -16.65 -2.93 7.25
CA ALA A 22 -17.44 -3.16 8.46
C ALA A 22 -17.46 -4.63 8.90
N GLY A 23 -17.44 -5.57 7.94
CA GLY A 23 -17.44 -7.00 8.23
C GLY A 23 -16.07 -7.62 8.54
N ARG A 24 -14.96 -6.99 8.16
CA ARG A 24 -13.61 -7.59 8.21
C ARG A 24 -12.54 -6.72 8.88
N GLY A 25 -12.86 -5.47 9.20
CA GLY A 25 -11.97 -4.45 9.72
C GLY A 25 -11.24 -3.65 8.65
N TRP A 26 -10.65 -4.30 7.66
CA TRP A 26 -10.09 -3.63 6.48
C TRP A 26 -10.17 -4.52 5.24
N LEU A 27 -9.96 -3.91 4.08
CA LEU A 27 -9.81 -4.57 2.79
C LEU A 27 -8.46 -4.21 2.17
N VAL A 28 -8.00 -5.03 1.23
CA VAL A 28 -6.89 -4.68 0.33
C VAL A 28 -7.44 -4.43 -1.05
N GLN A 29 -7.19 -3.23 -1.58
CA GLN A 29 -7.44 -2.86 -2.96
C GLN A 29 -6.17 -3.12 -3.79
N GLY A 30 -6.28 -4.00 -4.79
CA GLY A 30 -5.26 -4.12 -5.83
C GLY A 30 -5.60 -3.25 -7.04
N VAL A 31 -4.59 -2.65 -7.65
CA VAL A 31 -4.65 -1.98 -8.94
C VAL A 31 -3.63 -2.64 -9.86
N GLU A 32 -4.12 -3.18 -10.98
CA GLU A 32 -3.26 -3.83 -11.97
C GLU A 32 -2.34 -2.80 -12.62
N GLY A 33 -1.10 -3.23 -12.91
CA GLY A 33 -0.16 -2.43 -13.67
C GLY A 33 -0.60 -2.29 -15.13
N SER A 34 -0.18 -1.21 -15.77
CA SER A 34 -0.46 -0.96 -17.20
C SER A 34 0.79 -0.40 -17.88
N GLY A 35 1.29 -1.13 -18.88
CA GLY A 35 2.50 -0.77 -19.61
C GLY A 35 3.69 -0.54 -18.67
N SER A 36 4.19 0.69 -18.63
CA SER A 36 5.31 1.10 -17.77
C SER A 36 4.94 1.37 -16.31
N TYR A 37 3.65 1.36 -15.97
CA TYR A 37 3.18 1.56 -14.60
C TYR A 37 3.07 0.22 -13.88
N PRO A 38 3.87 -0.03 -12.82
CA PRO A 38 3.79 -1.27 -12.08
C PRO A 38 2.48 -1.35 -11.29
N PRO A 39 2.02 -2.57 -10.94
CA PRO A 39 0.88 -2.73 -10.05
C PRO A 39 1.15 -2.10 -8.68
N TRP A 40 0.07 -1.72 -8.00
CA TRP A 40 0.12 -1.34 -6.59
C TRP A 40 -1.09 -1.87 -5.86
N ALA A 41 -0.97 -1.98 -4.54
CA ALA A 41 -2.07 -2.32 -3.68
C ALA A 41 -2.03 -1.48 -2.40
N TYR A 42 -3.20 -1.25 -1.81
CA TYR A 42 -3.32 -0.48 -0.59
C TYR A 42 -4.46 -0.97 0.30
N THR A 43 -4.39 -0.65 1.60
CA THR A 43 -5.46 -0.95 2.54
C THR A 43 -6.58 0.09 2.45
N VAL A 44 -7.79 -0.34 2.77
CA VAL A 44 -8.96 0.52 2.96
C VAL A 44 -9.59 0.11 4.29
N GLY A 45 -9.62 1.01 5.27
CA GLY A 45 -10.31 0.81 6.54
C GLY A 45 -9.44 0.98 7.78
N LEU A 46 -8.11 1.03 7.64
CA LEU A 46 -7.23 1.28 8.80
C LEU A 46 -7.48 2.64 9.44
N SER A 47 -7.96 3.59 8.63
CA SER A 47 -8.38 4.92 9.07
C SER A 47 -9.47 4.88 10.16
N GLU A 48 -10.35 3.87 10.19
CA GLU A 48 -11.38 3.72 11.25
C GLU A 48 -10.78 3.44 12.63
N TYR A 49 -9.58 2.88 12.65
CA TYR A 49 -8.81 2.62 13.87
C TYR A 49 -7.84 3.77 14.21
N GLY A 50 -7.89 4.88 13.47
CA GLY A 50 -6.95 5.98 13.61
C GLY A 50 -5.53 5.65 13.10
N LEU A 51 -5.36 4.54 12.38
CA LEU A 51 -4.09 4.09 11.81
C LEU A 51 -3.90 4.65 10.39
N PRO A 52 -2.65 4.82 9.92
CA PRO A 52 -2.40 5.16 8.53
C PRO A 52 -2.76 3.98 7.61
N GLU A 53 -3.29 4.27 6.43
CA GLU A 53 -3.41 3.25 5.38
C GLU A 53 -2.02 2.82 4.90
N LEU A 54 -1.88 1.57 4.49
CA LEU A 54 -0.65 1.01 3.97
C LEU A 54 -0.73 0.86 2.45
N VAL A 55 0.37 1.14 1.75
CA VAL A 55 0.45 0.98 0.28
C VAL A 55 1.77 0.32 -0.11
N VAL A 56 1.74 -0.52 -1.14
CA VAL A 56 2.93 -1.08 -1.76
C VAL A 56 2.81 -1.03 -3.28
N THR A 57 3.91 -0.70 -3.95
CA THR A 57 4.04 -0.65 -5.41
C THR A 57 5.03 -1.74 -5.85
N GLY A 58 4.93 -2.19 -7.10
CA GLY A 58 5.96 -3.06 -7.70
C GLY A 58 5.91 -4.54 -7.33
N LEU A 59 4.84 -4.98 -6.64
CA LEU A 59 4.62 -6.39 -6.29
C LEU A 59 3.39 -6.97 -7.01
N PRO A 60 3.39 -8.29 -7.32
CA PRO A 60 2.17 -8.99 -7.70
C PRO A 60 1.07 -8.78 -6.66
N VAL A 61 -0.18 -8.60 -7.10
CA VAL A 61 -1.33 -8.32 -6.23
C VAL A 61 -1.48 -9.32 -5.07
N PRO A 62 -1.31 -10.65 -5.26
CA PRO A 62 -1.37 -11.61 -4.15
C PRO A 62 -0.29 -11.38 -3.09
N ASP A 63 0.95 -11.13 -3.51
CA ASP A 63 2.08 -10.89 -2.61
C ASP A 63 1.91 -9.57 -1.85
N ALA A 64 1.44 -8.54 -2.56
CA ALA A 64 1.10 -7.25 -1.99
C ALA A 64 0.00 -7.38 -0.93
N ALA A 65 -1.05 -8.15 -1.21
CA ALA A 65 -2.13 -8.38 -0.26
C ALA A 65 -1.69 -9.13 0.99
N GLY A 66 -0.81 -10.14 0.85
CA GLY A 66 -0.22 -10.83 2.00
C GLY A 66 0.56 -9.88 2.90
N LEU A 67 1.49 -9.12 2.31
CA LEU A 67 2.29 -8.13 3.03
C LEU A 67 1.44 -7.09 3.75
N LEU A 68 0.45 -6.52 3.07
CA LEU A 68 -0.41 -5.48 3.63
C LEU A 68 -1.27 -6.02 4.78
N ASN A 69 -1.83 -7.23 4.64
CA ASN A 69 -2.63 -7.84 5.70
C ASN A 69 -1.79 -8.15 6.94
N ASP A 70 -0.57 -8.68 6.76
CA ASP A 70 0.32 -9.01 7.87
C ASP A 70 0.70 -7.76 8.67
N LEU A 71 1.09 -6.67 7.98
CA LEU A 71 1.47 -5.42 8.65
C LEU A 71 0.25 -4.66 9.22
N ALA A 72 -0.91 -4.73 8.57
CA ALA A 72 -2.16 -4.17 9.08
C ALA A 72 -2.58 -4.85 10.39
N ALA A 73 -2.58 -6.20 10.41
CA ALA A 73 -2.89 -6.97 11.60
C ALA A 73 -1.90 -6.69 12.74
N HIS A 74 -0.61 -6.60 12.43
CA HIS A 74 0.41 -6.23 13.40
C HIS A 74 0.18 -4.82 13.97
N SER A 75 -0.13 -3.83 13.12
CA SER A 75 -0.37 -2.43 13.52
C SER A 75 -1.64 -2.21 14.34
N LEU A 76 -2.54 -3.20 14.41
CA LEU A 76 -3.72 -3.16 15.29
C LEU A 76 -3.41 -3.67 16.71
N HIS A 77 -2.45 -4.58 16.83
CA HIS A 77 -2.02 -5.12 18.12
C HIS A 77 -0.85 -4.34 18.73
N GLU A 78 -0.01 -3.77 17.87
CA GLU A 78 1.15 -2.95 18.20
C GLU A 78 1.03 -1.56 17.56
N SER A 79 2.04 -0.71 17.69
CA SER A 79 2.02 0.59 17.00
C SER A 79 2.39 0.41 15.53
N PRO A 80 1.81 1.20 14.60
CA PRO A 80 2.22 1.16 13.20
C PRO A 80 3.69 1.57 13.07
N PRO A 81 4.43 1.00 12.11
CA PRO A 81 5.84 1.32 11.93
C PRO A 81 6.03 2.79 11.54
N SER A 82 7.13 3.37 11.98
CA SER A 82 7.45 4.78 11.73
C SER A 82 8.07 4.99 10.36
N SER A 83 7.93 6.19 9.79
CA SER A 83 8.66 6.55 8.57
C SER A 83 10.17 6.45 8.81
N GLY A 84 10.88 5.80 7.88
CA GLY A 84 12.31 5.46 7.98
C GLY A 84 12.59 4.13 8.68
N GLU A 85 11.60 3.53 9.33
CA GLU A 85 11.75 2.23 9.99
C GLU A 85 11.93 1.12 8.96
N ARG A 86 12.83 0.17 9.30
CA ARG A 86 13.07 -1.03 8.51
C ARG A 86 12.49 -2.24 9.19
N VAL A 87 11.61 -2.94 8.49
CA VAL A 87 10.93 -4.12 9.02
C VAL A 87 11.40 -5.36 8.23
N PRO A 88 12.02 -6.35 8.89
CA PRO A 88 12.33 -7.62 8.26
C PRO A 88 11.04 -8.44 8.08
N LEU A 89 10.83 -8.96 6.89
CA LEU A 89 9.68 -9.82 6.58
C LEU A 89 10.03 -11.29 6.75
N ARG A 90 9.00 -12.11 6.98
CA ARG A 90 9.14 -13.57 6.93
C ARG A 90 9.59 -13.97 5.52
N GLY A 91 10.72 -14.66 5.41
CA GLY A 91 11.33 -15.01 4.13
C GLY A 91 12.60 -14.20 3.77
N GLY A 92 13.05 -13.29 4.65
CA GLY A 92 14.34 -12.62 4.52
C GLY A 92 14.33 -11.35 3.68
N SER A 93 13.19 -11.00 3.09
CA SER A 93 12.97 -9.69 2.45
C SER A 93 12.94 -8.58 3.49
N LEU A 94 13.37 -7.38 3.10
CA LEU A 94 13.38 -6.19 3.96
C LEU A 94 12.47 -5.13 3.37
N ILE A 95 11.69 -4.46 4.22
CA ILE A 95 10.96 -3.24 3.83
C ILE A 95 11.49 -2.03 4.59
N GLU A 96 11.39 -0.84 3.98
CA GLU A 96 11.58 0.46 4.62
C GLU A 96 10.29 1.25 4.44
N VAL A 97 9.80 1.82 5.54
CA VAL A 97 8.53 2.54 5.58
C VAL A 97 8.75 3.99 5.16
N VAL A 98 7.97 4.48 4.21
CA VAL A 98 8.05 5.84 3.69
C VAL A 98 6.70 6.52 3.87
N ARG A 99 6.68 7.74 4.42
CA ARG A 99 5.44 8.53 4.47
C ARG A 99 4.97 8.85 3.05
N LEU A 100 3.72 8.52 2.75
CA LEU A 100 3.12 8.87 1.46
C LEU A 100 2.85 10.38 1.41
N ALA A 101 3.28 11.05 0.34
CA ALA A 101 3.12 12.50 0.22
C ALA A 101 1.67 12.90 -0.09
N GLU A 102 1.05 12.21 -1.06
CA GLU A 102 -0.27 12.57 -1.58
C GLU A 102 -1.19 11.34 -1.62
N PRO A 103 -1.86 10.96 -0.50
CA PRO A 103 -2.76 9.82 -0.46
C PRO A 103 -3.93 9.90 -1.45
N SER A 104 -4.43 11.11 -1.71
CA SER A 104 -5.55 11.37 -2.63
C SER A 104 -5.28 10.92 -4.08
N VAL A 105 -4.02 10.89 -4.49
CA VAL A 105 -3.62 10.49 -5.85
C VAL A 105 -3.61 8.97 -6.00
N HIS A 106 -3.29 8.23 -4.94
CA HIS A 106 -2.98 6.80 -5.03
C HIS A 106 -3.99 5.88 -4.33
N LEU A 107 -4.69 6.38 -3.30
CA LEU A 107 -5.61 5.62 -2.44
C LEU A 107 -7.05 6.11 -2.64
N VAL A 108 -7.49 6.16 -3.90
CA VAL A 108 -8.76 6.76 -4.33
C VAL A 108 -9.96 6.29 -3.50
N PHE A 109 -10.06 4.99 -3.22
CA PHE A 109 -11.20 4.46 -2.47
C PHE A 109 -11.10 4.70 -0.95
N ALA A 110 -9.89 4.69 -0.37
CA ALA A 110 -9.73 5.04 1.04
C ALA A 110 -10.10 6.52 1.26
N VAL A 111 -9.65 7.42 0.38
CA VAL A 111 -10.01 8.84 0.43
C VAL A 111 -11.50 9.06 0.21
N ALA A 112 -12.12 8.32 -0.70
CA ALA A 112 -13.57 8.42 -0.92
C ALA A 112 -14.40 8.00 0.31
N LEU A 113 -13.88 7.10 1.16
CA LEU A 113 -14.57 6.63 2.36
C LEU A 113 -14.26 7.47 3.60
N TYR A 114 -13.00 7.89 3.78
CA TYR A 114 -12.51 8.49 5.02
C TYR A 114 -12.08 9.96 4.89
N GLY A 115 -12.14 10.52 3.67
CA GLY A 115 -11.79 11.90 3.39
C GLY A 115 -10.33 12.10 2.94
N PRO A 116 -9.96 13.30 2.49
CA PRO A 116 -8.63 13.59 1.95
C PRO A 116 -7.53 13.65 3.01
N GLU A 117 -7.89 13.80 4.29
CA GLU A 117 -6.96 13.96 5.43
C GLU A 117 -6.39 12.63 5.94
N ILE A 118 -6.68 11.50 5.27
CA ILE A 118 -6.10 10.22 5.67
C ILE A 118 -4.58 10.27 5.62
N ARG A 119 -3.96 9.54 6.53
CA ARG A 119 -2.51 9.33 6.52
C ARG A 119 -2.22 8.02 5.82
N ALA A 120 -1.09 7.94 5.13
CA ALA A 120 -0.66 6.70 4.52
C ALA A 120 0.85 6.49 4.59
N LEU A 121 1.24 5.22 4.63
CA LEU A 121 2.62 4.76 4.66
C LEU A 121 2.85 3.79 3.51
N GLN A 122 3.89 4.06 2.71
CA GLN A 122 4.37 3.15 1.70
C GLN A 122 5.36 2.14 2.30
N LEU A 123 5.13 0.86 2.02
CA LEU A 123 6.06 -0.23 2.29
C LEU A 123 6.98 -0.40 1.09
N VAL A 124 8.18 0.18 1.13
CA VAL A 124 9.16 0.07 0.05
C VAL A 124 9.96 -1.21 0.27
N HIS A 125 9.99 -2.12 -0.71
CA HIS A 125 10.65 -3.41 -0.55
C HIS A 125 12.05 -3.41 -1.15
N ALA A 126 12.98 -4.08 -0.49
CA ALA A 126 14.29 -4.35 -1.06
C ALA A 126 14.21 -5.39 -2.19
N ASP A 127 15.26 -5.46 -3.00
CA ASP A 127 15.52 -6.59 -3.89
C ASP A 127 16.04 -7.81 -3.11
N SER A 128 16.28 -8.92 -3.82
CA SER A 128 16.79 -10.16 -3.21
C SER A 128 18.19 -10.04 -2.60
N GLN A 129 18.90 -8.94 -2.82
CA GLN A 129 20.20 -8.64 -2.21
C GLN A 129 20.08 -7.62 -1.06
N GLY A 130 18.86 -7.26 -0.65
CA GLY A 130 18.62 -6.28 0.41
C GLY A 130 18.81 -4.83 -0.04
N ARG A 131 18.84 -4.55 -1.35
CA ARG A 131 19.02 -3.19 -1.89
C ARG A 131 17.67 -2.54 -2.20
N PHE A 132 17.52 -1.29 -1.78
CA PHE A 132 16.29 -0.52 -2.00
C PHE A 132 16.31 0.25 -3.32
N PRO A 133 15.15 0.72 -3.85
CA PRO A 133 15.06 1.40 -5.14
C PRO A 133 15.94 2.64 -5.32
N TRP A 134 16.34 3.30 -4.24
CA TRP A 134 17.28 4.45 -4.28
C TRP A 134 18.75 4.05 -4.34
N SER A 135 19.08 2.75 -4.22
CA SER A 135 20.44 2.27 -4.47
C SER A 135 20.66 2.18 -5.99
N PRO A 136 21.79 2.69 -6.51
CA PRO A 136 22.11 2.58 -7.94
C PRO A 136 22.21 1.14 -8.42
N ASP A 137 22.53 0.21 -7.51
CA ASP A 137 22.71 -1.21 -7.82
C ASP A 137 21.40 -2.02 -7.70
N CYS A 138 20.30 -1.39 -7.27
CA CYS A 138 19.03 -2.07 -7.12
C CYS A 138 18.48 -2.51 -8.48
N ARG A 139 18.24 -3.82 -8.64
CA ARG A 139 17.69 -4.43 -9.86
C ARG A 139 18.39 -3.96 -11.15
N ASP A 140 19.71 -3.78 -11.11
CA ASP A 140 20.54 -3.28 -12.22
C ASP A 140 20.08 -1.91 -12.75
N GLY A 141 19.61 -1.03 -11.86
CA GLY A 141 19.14 0.32 -12.21
C GLY A 141 17.77 0.35 -12.89
N ARG A 142 17.12 -0.81 -13.11
CA ARG A 142 15.76 -0.91 -13.69
C ARG A 142 14.67 -0.70 -12.63
N GLY A 143 14.89 0.19 -11.66
CA GLY A 143 14.05 0.38 -10.47
C GLY A 143 12.54 0.31 -10.77
N GLY A 144 11.95 -0.85 -10.48
CA GLY A 144 10.55 -1.18 -10.84
C GLY A 144 9.53 -0.80 -9.77
N GLN A 145 9.97 -0.15 -8.70
CA GLN A 145 9.14 0.28 -7.58
C GLN A 145 9.17 1.81 -7.44
N PRO A 146 8.11 2.53 -7.87
CA PRO A 146 7.94 3.94 -7.60
C PRO A 146 7.84 4.20 -6.09
N VAL A 147 8.63 5.15 -5.59
CA VAL A 147 8.52 5.66 -4.21
C VAL A 147 7.69 6.94 -4.26
N LEU A 148 6.53 6.92 -3.62
CA LEU A 148 5.45 7.89 -3.74
C LEU A 148 5.50 8.97 -2.63
N GLY A 149 6.63 9.10 -1.96
CA GLY A 149 6.74 9.90 -0.75
C GLY A 149 8.16 10.30 -0.39
N VAL A 150 8.27 11.11 0.66
CA VAL A 150 9.56 11.60 1.17
C VAL A 150 10.08 10.62 2.20
N ARG A 151 11.31 10.15 2.03
CA ARG A 151 11.97 9.28 3.00
C ARG A 151 12.17 10.05 4.30
N GLY A 152 11.86 9.39 5.43
CA GLY A 152 12.28 9.90 6.73
C GLY A 152 13.79 9.93 6.75
N GLY A 153 14.40 11.13 6.78
CA GLY A 153 15.83 11.28 6.93
C GLY A 153 16.29 10.70 8.26
N ALA A 154 17.41 9.98 8.22
CA ALA A 154 18.25 9.74 9.38
C ALA A 154 18.82 11.06 9.91
#